data_AF-A0A971SIE2-F1
#
_entry.id   AF-A0A971SIE2-F1
#
_cell.length_a   1.000
_cell.length_b   1.000
_cell.length_c   1.000
_cell.angle_alpha   90.00
_cell.angle_beta   90.00
_cell.angle_gamma   90.00
#
_symmetry.space_group_name_H-M   'P 1'
#
loop_
_entity.id
_entity.type
_entity.pdbx_description
1 polymer ?
#
loop_
_entity_poly.entity_id
_entity_poly.type
_entity_poly.pdbx_seq_one_letter_code
_entity_poly.pdbx_strand_id
1 'polypeptide(L)'
;MKKNHLLILLERLEEVLTKGPKLAGRSLIVLDEALELLEKIKLTLPAEVKEAQQLLAQKEKILQTAREEAEQVIQRSSKEAQRILSEHHLTRLAEEKANAIKEQAYSVARQAEKELALYAQEVLGKLEENLIEALKVVHRAKDSYAELEREEGERREEHD
;
A
#
# COMPACT_ATOMS: atom_id res chain seq x y z
N MET A 1 7.43 -42.29 -29.88
CA MET A 1 8.06 -42.87 -31.08
C MET A 1 7.10 -43.07 -32.28
N LYS A 2 6.02 -42.28 -32.44
CA LYS A 2 5.07 -42.43 -33.57
C LYS A 2 5.26 -41.42 -34.71
N LYS A 3 6.06 -40.36 -34.50
CA LYS A 3 6.17 -39.20 -35.41
C LYS A 3 6.77 -39.48 -36.80
N ASN A 4 7.14 -40.72 -37.09
CA ASN A 4 7.75 -41.13 -38.35
C ASN A 4 7.03 -42.28 -39.05
N HIS A 5 5.95 -42.86 -38.52
CA HIS A 5 5.41 -44.09 -39.12
C HIS A 5 4.82 -43.84 -40.52
N LEU A 6 4.00 -42.80 -40.67
CA LEU A 6 3.49 -42.38 -41.98
C LEU A 6 4.61 -41.94 -42.93
N LEU A 7 5.62 -41.23 -42.42
CA LEU A 7 6.77 -40.78 -43.21
C LEU A 7 7.57 -41.98 -43.74
N ILE A 8 7.85 -42.97 -42.90
CA ILE A 8 8.54 -44.22 -43.26
C ILE A 8 7.75 -44.99 -44.34
N LEU A 9 6.42 -45.04 -44.22
CA LEU A 9 5.58 -45.71 -45.23
C LEU A 9 5.61 -44.97 -46.58
N LEU A 10 5.61 -43.64 -46.57
CA LEU A 10 5.73 -42.81 -47.76
C LEU A 10 7.12 -42.93 -48.39
N GLU A 11 8.19 -42.86 -47.60
CA GLU A 11 9.58 -43.06 -48.04
C GLU A 11 9.78 -44.45 -48.67
N ARG A 12 9.19 -45.48 -48.05
CA ARG A 12 9.26 -46.85 -48.58
C ARG A 12 8.45 -47.02 -49.87
N LEU A 13 7.30 -46.36 -49.99
CA LEU A 13 6.55 -46.34 -51.25
C LEU A 13 7.33 -45.59 -52.34
N GLU A 14 7.95 -44.45 -52.01
CA GLU A 14 8.82 -43.71 -52.92
C GLU A 14 10.00 -44.57 -53.38
N GLU A 15 10.62 -45.33 -52.48
CA GLU A 15 11.71 -46.25 -52.80
C GLU A 15 11.27 -47.34 -53.80
N VAL A 16 10.13 -47.98 -53.56
CA VAL A 16 9.56 -49.00 -54.47
C VAL A 16 9.25 -48.43 -55.86
N LEU A 17 8.78 -47.18 -55.93
CA LEU A 17 8.45 -46.52 -57.19
C LEU A 17 9.70 -46.07 -57.97
N THR A 18 10.78 -45.68 -57.28
CA THR A 18 11.96 -45.03 -57.89
C THR A 18 13.15 -45.96 -58.12
N LYS A 19 13.35 -46.98 -57.27
CA LYS A 19 14.52 -47.88 -57.31
C LYS A 19 14.27 -49.21 -58.03
N GLY A 20 13.08 -49.40 -58.61
CA GLY A 20 12.75 -50.58 -59.41
C GLY A 20 13.62 -50.72 -60.67
N PRO A 21 13.92 -51.95 -61.13
CA PRO A 21 14.70 -52.17 -62.36
C PRO A 21 14.00 -51.52 -63.55
N LYS A 22 14.76 -50.79 -64.38
CA LYS A 22 14.21 -50.07 -65.53
C LYS A 22 14.24 -50.95 -66.78
N LEU A 23 13.12 -51.04 -67.49
CA LEU A 23 13.01 -51.70 -68.78
C LEU A 23 12.41 -50.73 -69.81
N ALA A 24 13.15 -50.46 -70.89
CA ALA A 24 12.74 -49.53 -71.95
C ALA A 24 12.28 -48.15 -71.43
N GLY A 25 12.99 -47.61 -70.44
CA GLY A 25 12.67 -46.32 -69.80
C GLY A 25 11.50 -46.35 -68.80
N ARG A 26 10.88 -47.51 -68.56
CA ARG A 26 9.82 -47.70 -67.56
C ARG A 26 10.36 -48.39 -66.31
N SER A 27 9.92 -47.95 -65.13
CA SER A 27 10.23 -48.60 -63.86
C SER A 27 9.37 -49.85 -63.69
N LEU A 28 9.99 -51.01 -63.43
CA LEU A 28 9.27 -52.23 -63.07
C LEU A 28 8.98 -52.21 -61.57
N ILE A 29 7.70 -52.25 -61.21
CA ILE A 29 7.22 -52.15 -59.84
C ILE A 29 6.49 -53.45 -59.49
N VAL A 30 6.75 -53.98 -58.30
CA VAL A 30 5.93 -55.05 -57.71
C VAL A 30 4.62 -54.42 -57.23
N LEU A 31 3.57 -54.61 -58.03
CA LEU A 31 2.28 -53.96 -57.81
C LEU A 31 1.70 -54.29 -56.43
N ASP A 32 1.80 -55.54 -55.98
CA ASP A 32 1.24 -55.99 -54.70
C ASP A 32 1.90 -55.29 -53.50
N GLU A 33 3.23 -55.12 -53.52
CA GLU A 33 3.96 -54.40 -52.46
C GLU A 33 3.59 -52.92 -52.43
N ALA A 34 3.48 -52.28 -53.59
CA ALA A 34 3.06 -50.87 -53.68
C ALA A 34 1.62 -50.66 -53.20
N LEU A 35 0.71 -51.59 -53.53
CA LEU A 35 -0.69 -51.56 -53.06
C LEU A 35 -0.79 -51.77 -51.55
N GLU A 36 0.01 -52.69 -50.98
CA GLU A 36 0.04 -52.92 -49.53
C GLU A 36 0.55 -51.69 -48.77
N LEU A 37 1.58 -51.02 -49.28
CA LEU A 37 2.08 -49.76 -48.70
C LEU A 37 1.03 -48.65 -48.80
N LEU A 38 0.34 -48.52 -49.94
CA LEU A 38 -0.75 -47.57 -50.12
C LEU A 38 -1.92 -47.82 -49.16
N GLU A 39 -2.28 -49.07 -48.91
CA GLU A 39 -3.34 -49.43 -47.96
C GLU A 39 -2.95 -49.09 -46.53
N LYS A 40 -1.72 -49.40 -46.12
CA LYS A 40 -1.18 -49.00 -44.81
C LYS A 40 -1.18 -47.47 -44.64
N ILE A 41 -0.79 -46.72 -45.67
CA ILE A 41 -0.83 -45.25 -45.66
C ILE A 41 -2.27 -44.75 -45.48
N LYS A 42 -3.23 -45.30 -46.24
CA LYS A 42 -4.65 -44.92 -46.15
C LYS A 42 -5.25 -45.20 -44.77
N LEU A 43 -4.88 -46.30 -44.14
CA LEU A 43 -5.36 -46.65 -42.80
C LEU A 43 -4.77 -45.76 -41.72
N THR A 44 -3.51 -45.34 -41.89
CA THR A 44 -2.78 -44.60 -40.87
C THR A 44 -3.09 -43.10 -40.97
N LEU A 45 -2.98 -42.50 -42.16
CA LEU A 45 -3.12 -41.06 -42.42
C LEU A 45 -4.27 -40.33 -41.66
N PRO A 46 -5.51 -40.86 -41.58
CA PRO A 46 -6.58 -40.18 -40.85
C PRO A 46 -6.29 -40.02 -39.35
N ALA A 47 -5.61 -40.99 -38.74
CA ALA A 47 -5.25 -40.95 -37.33
C ALA A 47 -4.19 -39.87 -37.04
N GLU A 48 -3.13 -39.80 -37.84
CA GLU A 48 -2.09 -38.77 -37.73
C GLU A 48 -2.65 -37.37 -37.95
N VAL A 49 -3.55 -37.19 -38.94
CA VAL A 49 -4.20 -35.89 -39.17
C VAL A 49 -5.06 -35.49 -37.98
N LYS A 50 -5.82 -36.43 -37.40
CA LYS A 50 -6.63 -36.17 -36.20
C LYS A 50 -5.76 -35.82 -35.00
N GLU A 51 -4.65 -36.52 -34.78
CA GLU A 51 -3.71 -36.22 -33.70
C GLU A 51 -3.09 -34.82 -33.87
N ALA A 52 -2.70 -34.45 -35.10
CA ALA A 52 -2.18 -33.12 -35.39
C ALA A 52 -3.21 -32.01 -35.12
N GLN A 53 -4.48 -32.22 -35.52
CA GLN A 53 -5.57 -31.30 -35.23
C GLN A 53 -5.82 -31.16 -33.72
N GLN A 54 -5.78 -32.26 -32.97
CA GLN A 54 -5.91 -32.24 -31.51
C GLN A 54 -4.77 -31.48 -30.85
N LEU A 55 -3.54 -31.66 -31.31
CA LEU A 55 -2.37 -30.94 -30.80
C LEU A 55 -2.49 -29.43 -31.06
N LEU A 56 -2.97 -29.04 -32.25
CA LEU A 56 -3.23 -27.63 -32.57
C LEU A 56 -4.30 -27.04 -31.65
N ALA A 57 -5.42 -27.73 -31.46
CA ALA A 57 -6.48 -27.29 -30.55
C ALA A 57 -6.01 -27.17 -29.10
N GLN A 58 -5.18 -28.11 -28.63
CA GLN A 58 -4.57 -28.05 -27.30
C GLN A 58 -3.65 -26.83 -27.16
N LYS A 59 -2.81 -26.57 -28.18
CA LYS A 59 -1.93 -25.40 -28.21
C LYS A 59 -2.73 -24.10 -28.14
N GLU A 60 -3.81 -23.98 -28.89
CA GLU A 60 -4.69 -22.80 -28.86
C GLU A 60 -5.32 -22.61 -27.47
N LYS A 61 -5.82 -23.70 -26.86
CA LYS A 61 -6.37 -23.65 -25.51
C LYS A 61 -5.34 -23.20 -24.46
N ILE A 62 -4.11 -23.70 -24.54
CA ILE A 62 -3.01 -23.31 -23.65
C ILE A 62 -2.72 -21.81 -23.82
N LEU A 63 -2.61 -21.34 -25.06
CA LEU A 63 -2.36 -19.93 -25.35
C LEU A 63 -3.47 -19.02 -24.83
N GLN A 64 -4.73 -19.44 -24.98
CA GLN A 64 -5.86 -18.71 -24.45
C GLN A 64 -5.80 -18.63 -22.92
N THR A 65 -5.61 -19.77 -22.25
CA THR A 65 -5.53 -19.83 -20.79
C THR A 65 -4.40 -18.95 -20.26
N ALA A 66 -3.22 -19.02 -20.88
CA ALA A 66 -2.07 -18.20 -20.50
C ALA A 66 -2.34 -16.69 -20.67
N ARG A 67 -3.10 -16.29 -21.70
CA ARG A 67 -3.51 -14.88 -21.89
C ARG A 67 -4.47 -14.43 -20.82
N GLU A 68 -5.49 -15.24 -20.51
CA GLU A 68 -6.46 -14.96 -19.46
C GLU A 68 -5.78 -14.85 -18.08
N GLU A 69 -4.87 -15.76 -17.75
CA GLU A 69 -4.08 -15.70 -16.52
C GLU A 69 -3.19 -14.45 -16.46
N ALA A 70 -2.51 -14.11 -17.55
CA ALA A 70 -1.69 -12.89 -17.62
C ALA A 70 -2.53 -11.63 -17.39
N GLU A 71 -3.71 -11.56 -18.01
CA GLU A 71 -4.62 -10.43 -17.81
C GLU A 71 -5.13 -10.35 -16.37
N GLN A 72 -5.48 -11.49 -15.76
CA GLN A 72 -5.88 -11.54 -14.35
C GLN A 72 -4.75 -11.08 -13.42
N VAL A 73 -3.51 -11.48 -13.69
CA VAL A 73 -2.34 -11.04 -12.90
C VAL A 73 -2.18 -9.53 -13.00
N ILE A 74 -2.23 -8.97 -14.20
CA ILE A 74 -2.11 -7.51 -14.42
C ILE A 74 -3.22 -6.77 -13.67
N GLN A 75 -4.47 -7.23 -13.76
CA GLN A 75 -5.60 -6.61 -13.08
C GLN A 75 -5.44 -6.65 -11.55
N ARG A 76 -5.03 -7.80 -10.99
CA ARG A 76 -4.79 -7.94 -9.55
C ARG A 76 -3.67 -7.03 -9.07
N SER A 77 -2.54 -7.00 -9.78
CA SER A 77 -1.40 -6.14 -9.46
C SER A 77 -1.76 -4.66 -9.54
N SER A 78 -2.52 -4.25 -10.56
CA SER A 78 -2.98 -2.86 -10.70
C SER A 78 -3.89 -2.45 -9.54
N LYS A 79 -4.86 -3.30 -9.17
CA LYS A 79 -5.75 -3.05 -8.04
C LYS A 79 -5.00 -2.96 -6.71
N GLU A 80 -4.02 -3.83 -6.50
CA GLU A 80 -3.21 -3.80 -5.28
C GLU A 80 -2.32 -2.56 -5.21
N ALA A 81 -1.71 -2.13 -6.33
CA ALA A 81 -0.95 -0.89 -6.39
C ALA A 81 -1.83 0.33 -6.05
N GLN A 82 -3.06 0.38 -6.59
CA GLN A 82 -4.02 1.43 -6.25
C GLN A 82 -4.38 1.43 -4.76
N ARG A 83 -4.59 0.25 -4.16
CA ARG A 83 -4.86 0.11 -2.72
C ARG A 83 -3.72 0.67 -1.88
N ILE A 84 -2.49 0.24 -2.17
CA ILE A 84 -1.28 0.70 -1.44
C ILE A 84 -1.11 2.21 -1.57
N LEU A 85 -1.28 2.77 -2.76
CA LEU A 85 -1.18 4.22 -2.97
C LEU A 85 -2.25 5.00 -2.19
N SER A 86 -3.49 4.49 -2.22
CA SER A 86 -4.60 5.08 -1.46
C SER A 86 -4.34 5.03 0.05
N GLU A 87 -3.88 3.90 0.57
CA GLU A 87 -3.53 3.72 1.97
C GLU A 87 -2.39 4.64 2.38
N HIS A 88 -1.31 4.70 1.60
CA HIS A 88 -0.19 5.59 1.89
C HIS A 88 -0.60 7.07 1.84
N HIS A 89 -1.47 7.46 0.90
CA HIS A 89 -1.99 8.83 0.84
C HIS A 89 -2.83 9.16 2.08
N LEU A 90 -3.71 8.25 2.47
CA LEU A 90 -4.54 8.41 3.67
C LEU A 90 -3.71 8.51 4.94
N THR A 91 -2.71 7.63 5.11
CA THR A 91 -1.80 7.66 6.26
C THR A 91 -1.03 8.97 6.33
N ARG A 92 -0.48 9.44 5.21
CA ARG A 92 0.25 10.72 5.17
C ARG A 92 -0.64 11.89 5.56
N LEU A 93 -1.87 11.96 5.03
CA LEU A 93 -2.83 13.00 5.38
C LEU A 93 -3.22 12.95 6.88
N ALA A 94 -3.36 11.74 7.43
CA ALA A 94 -3.65 11.55 8.85
C ALA A 94 -2.48 12.03 9.73
N GLU A 95 -1.23 11.73 9.35
CA GLU A 95 -0.03 12.21 10.04
C GLU A 95 0.09 13.74 9.99
N GLU A 96 -0.11 14.35 8.82
CA GLU A 96 -0.12 15.82 8.66
C GLU A 96 -1.17 16.46 9.57
N LYS A 97 -2.39 15.93 9.56
CA LYS A 97 -3.48 16.43 10.42
C LYS A 97 -3.18 16.23 11.91
N ALA A 98 -2.60 15.09 12.28
CA ALA A 98 -2.21 14.84 13.67
C ALA A 98 -1.12 15.80 14.14
N ASN A 99 -0.13 16.09 13.31
CA ASN A 99 0.93 17.05 13.61
C ASN A 99 0.36 18.47 13.73
N ALA A 100 -0.53 18.88 12.82
CA ALA A 100 -1.21 20.17 12.91
C ALA A 100 -2.02 20.32 14.21
N ILE A 101 -2.75 19.27 14.61
CA ILE A 101 -3.50 19.27 15.88
C ILE A 101 -2.55 19.38 17.08
N LYS A 102 -1.43 18.65 17.08
CA LYS A 102 -0.42 18.75 18.15
C LYS A 102 0.17 20.15 18.25
N GLU A 103 0.55 20.73 17.13
CA GLU A 103 1.13 22.07 17.09
C GLU A 103 0.13 23.13 17.57
N GLN A 104 -1.13 23.02 17.15
CA GLN A 104 -2.21 23.88 17.64
C GLN A 104 -2.40 23.71 19.16
N ALA A 105 -2.42 22.47 19.66
CA ALA A 105 -2.56 22.20 21.09
C ALA A 105 -1.39 22.79 21.90
N TYR A 106 -0.15 22.66 21.43
CA TYR A 106 1.01 23.29 22.06
C TYR A 106 0.93 24.81 22.03
N SER A 107 0.46 25.39 20.92
CA SER A 107 0.27 26.84 20.81
C SER A 107 -0.76 27.35 21.82
N VAL A 108 -1.91 26.69 21.90
CA VAL A 108 -2.99 27.01 22.85
C VAL A 108 -2.51 26.85 24.29
N ALA A 109 -1.79 25.77 24.61
CA ALA A 109 -1.25 25.55 25.95
C ALA A 109 -0.30 26.67 26.38
N ARG A 110 0.66 27.05 25.52
CA ARG A 110 1.58 28.17 25.79
C ARG A 110 0.85 29.49 25.97
N GLN A 111 -0.18 29.74 25.18
CA GLN A 111 -0.99 30.94 25.31
C GLN A 111 -1.74 30.97 26.64
N ALA A 112 -2.38 29.85 27.01
CA ALA A 112 -3.08 29.71 28.28
C ALA A 112 -2.15 29.88 29.49
N GLU A 113 -0.95 29.29 29.45
CA GLU A 113 0.07 29.49 30.50
C GLU A 113 0.46 30.96 30.66
N LYS A 114 0.65 31.67 29.54
CA LYS A 114 0.97 33.09 29.57
C LYS A 114 -0.20 33.93 30.12
N GLU A 115 -1.42 33.64 29.69
CA GLU A 115 -2.62 34.33 30.18
C GLU A 115 -2.83 34.10 31.68
N LEU A 116 -2.65 32.86 32.15
CA LEU A 116 -2.71 32.51 33.57
C LEU A 116 -1.63 33.21 34.40
N ALA A 117 -0.41 33.30 33.88
CA ALA A 117 0.68 34.01 34.54
C ALA A 117 0.37 35.52 34.69
N LEU A 118 -0.15 36.14 33.63
CA LEU A 118 -0.58 37.54 33.68
C LEU A 118 -1.73 37.76 34.67
N TYR A 119 -2.72 36.87 34.66
CA TYR A 119 -3.83 36.92 35.60
C TYR A 119 -3.37 36.76 37.06
N ALA A 120 -2.47 35.80 37.32
CA ALA A 120 -1.89 35.61 38.65
C ALA A 120 -1.14 36.86 39.13
N GLN A 121 -0.36 37.48 38.24
CA GLN A 121 0.35 38.72 38.54
C GLN A 121 -0.63 39.88 38.86
N GLU A 122 -1.71 40.01 38.12
CA GLU A 122 -2.74 41.03 38.36
C GLU A 122 -3.44 40.84 39.72
N VAL A 123 -3.85 39.60 40.02
CA VAL A 123 -4.52 39.26 41.29
C VAL A 123 -3.57 39.48 42.47
N LEU A 124 -2.32 39.03 42.36
CA LEU A 124 -1.33 39.22 43.41
C LEU A 124 -0.98 40.70 43.61
N GLY A 125 -0.87 41.49 42.54
CA GLY A 125 -0.64 42.93 42.62
C GLY A 125 -1.79 43.66 43.34
N LYS A 126 -3.04 43.36 42.99
CA LYS A 126 -4.21 43.91 43.69
C LYS A 126 -4.25 43.51 45.17
N LEU A 127 -3.87 42.28 45.49
CA LEU A 127 -3.79 41.82 46.87
C LEU A 127 -2.70 42.58 47.65
N GLU A 128 -1.52 42.77 47.05
CA GLU A 128 -0.42 43.54 47.63
C GLU A 128 -0.83 44.99 47.92
N GLU A 129 -1.45 45.68 46.95
CA GLU A 129 -1.95 47.05 47.12
C GLU A 129 -2.93 47.15 48.30
N ASN A 130 -3.91 46.24 48.36
CA ASN A 130 -4.89 46.20 49.45
C ASN A 130 -4.23 45.94 50.82
N LEU A 131 -3.25 45.04 50.88
CA LEU A 131 -2.52 44.75 52.12
C LEU A 131 -1.68 45.94 52.58
N ILE A 132 -1.02 46.65 51.65
CA ILE A 132 -0.29 47.88 51.96
C ILE A 132 -1.24 48.93 52.52
N GLU A 133 -2.43 49.10 51.93
CA GLU A 133 -3.42 50.06 52.41
C GLU A 133 -3.95 49.70 53.80
N ALA A 134 -4.28 48.43 54.04
CA ALA A 134 -4.67 47.93 55.36
C ALA A 134 -3.55 48.15 56.40
N LEU A 135 -2.29 47.89 56.05
CA LEU A 135 -1.15 48.11 56.93
C LEU A 135 -0.97 49.60 57.28
N LYS A 136 -1.21 50.51 56.32
CA LYS A 136 -1.20 51.96 56.58
C LYS A 136 -2.30 52.38 57.56
N VAL A 137 -3.48 51.76 57.50
CA VAL A 137 -4.55 52.00 58.48
C VAL A 137 -4.12 51.52 59.86
N VAL A 138 -3.54 50.33 59.97
CA VAL A 138 -3.04 49.78 61.24
C VAL A 138 -1.93 50.64 61.84
N HIS A 139 -0.96 51.10 61.03
CA HIS A 139 0.11 51.99 61.51
C HIS A 139 -0.47 53.31 62.03
N ARG A 140 -1.35 53.96 61.27
CA ARG A 140 -2.02 55.19 61.73
C ARG A 140 -2.77 54.99 63.05
N ALA A 141 -3.47 53.87 63.19
CA ALA A 141 -4.15 53.53 64.45
C ALA A 141 -3.14 53.38 65.60
N LYS A 142 -2.04 52.62 65.39
CA LYS A 142 -0.98 52.46 66.40
C LYS A 142 -0.33 53.80 66.79
N ASP A 143 -0.02 54.65 65.82
CA ASP A 143 0.60 55.95 66.05
C ASP A 143 -0.34 56.84 66.88
N SER A 144 -1.64 56.87 66.54
CA SER A 144 -2.64 57.61 67.31
C SER A 144 -2.81 57.10 68.75
N TYR A 145 -2.75 55.78 68.97
CA TYR A 145 -2.79 55.21 70.32
C TYR A 145 -1.54 55.59 71.13
N ALA A 146 -0.36 55.57 70.52
CA ALA A 146 0.89 55.96 71.18
C ALA A 146 0.92 57.46 71.54
N GLU A 147 0.31 58.32 70.73
CA GLU A 147 0.12 59.74 71.06
C GLU A 147 -0.82 59.93 72.25
N LEU A 148 -1.96 59.23 72.27
CA LEU A 148 -2.89 59.26 73.40
C LEU A 148 -2.25 58.79 74.72
N GLU A 149 -1.44 57.71 74.69
CA GLU A 149 -0.73 57.23 75.89
C GLU A 149 0.29 58.25 76.42
N ARG A 150 0.98 58.99 75.54
CA ARG A 150 1.89 60.06 75.95
C ARG A 150 1.15 61.23 76.60
N GLU A 151 0.05 61.67 76.00
CA GLU A 151 -0.78 62.74 76.58
C GLU A 151 -1.39 62.34 77.93
N GLU A 152 -1.80 61.08 78.10
CA GLU A 152 -2.30 60.59 79.39
C GLU A 152 -1.19 60.45 80.44
N GLY A 153 0.03 60.11 80.04
CA GLY A 153 1.20 60.11 80.92
C GLY A 153 1.55 61.51 81.42
N GLU A 154 1.63 62.48 80.52
CA GLU A 154 1.92 63.88 80.85
C GLU A 154 0.85 64.50 81.77
N ARG A 155 -0.43 64.21 81.56
CA ARG A 155 -1.52 64.66 82.45
C ARG A 155 -1.48 64.03 83.85
N ARG A 156 -0.87 62.85 84.01
CA ARG A 156 -0.72 62.21 85.32
C ARG A 156 0.47 62.78 86.10
N GLU A 157 1.55 63.15 85.41
CA GLU A 157 2.72 63.80 86.03
C GLU A 157 2.47 65.25 86.44
N GLU A 158 1.53 65.97 85.79
CA GLU A 158 1.14 67.34 86.19
C GLU A 158 0.21 67.38 87.43
N HIS A 159 -0.33 66.24 87.87
CA HIS A 159 -1.37 66.17 88.90
C HIS A 159 -0.91 65.50 90.23
N ASP A 160 0.34 65.04 90.30
CA ASP A 160 1.05 64.58 91.51
C ASP A 160 2.05 65.66 92.00
#